data_AF-A0A0F3MZZ3-F1
#
_entry.id   AF-A0A0F3MZZ3-F1
#
_cell.length_a   1.000
_cell.length_b   1.000
_cell.length_c   1.000
_cell.angle_alpha   90.00
_cell.angle_beta   90.00
_cell.angle_gamma   90.00
#
_symmetry.space_group_name_H-M   'P 1'
#
loop_
_entity.id
_entity.type
_entity.pdbx_description
1 polymer ?
#
loop_
_entity_poly.entity_id
_entity_poly.type
_entity_poly.pdbx_seq_one_letter_code
_entity_poly.pdbx_strand_id
1 'polypeptide(L)'
;MKELGARAVFYQGINLEKPDEIHSMFERIIKEFGKIDILVNNAGIQHVAPIDEFPEDKWEQILRIDLIASFYTTKYAIQIMKKTASGELLISLLLMHMSHNLSSQHM
;
A
#
# COMPACT_ATOMS: atom_id res chain seq x y z
N MET A 1 16.41 13.09 -16.71
CA MET A 1 15.25 12.17 -16.84
C MET A 1 14.80 12.05 -18.29
N LYS A 2 14.21 13.10 -18.91
CA LYS A 2 13.81 13.06 -20.35
C LYS A 2 14.97 12.78 -21.31
N GLU A 3 16.15 13.34 -21.05
CA GLU A 3 17.35 13.13 -21.88
C GLU A 3 17.93 11.71 -21.82
N LEU A 4 17.54 10.91 -20.81
CA LEU A 4 17.88 9.49 -20.69
C LEU A 4 16.79 8.59 -21.30
N GLY A 5 15.77 9.17 -21.95
CA GLY A 5 14.60 8.45 -22.44
C GLY A 5 13.60 8.02 -21.36
N ALA A 6 13.84 8.38 -20.09
CA ALA A 6 12.97 8.00 -18.98
C ALA A 6 11.68 8.84 -18.98
N ARG A 7 10.54 8.16 -18.97
CA ARG A 7 9.20 8.74 -18.82
C ARG A 7 8.66 8.46 -17.41
N ALA A 8 8.24 9.50 -16.71
CA ALA A 8 7.54 9.40 -15.43
C ALA A 8 6.07 9.82 -15.62
N VAL A 9 5.16 9.05 -15.04
CA VAL A 9 3.72 9.35 -15.00
C VAL A 9 3.29 9.33 -13.55
N PHE A 10 2.52 10.34 -13.15
CA PHE A 10 1.99 10.47 -11.81
C PHE A 10 0.48 10.26 -11.85
N TYR A 11 -0.01 9.27 -11.11
CA TYR A 11 -1.43 9.08 -10.87
C TYR A 11 -1.78 9.73 -9.52
N GLN A 12 -2.54 10.82 -9.55
CA GLN A 12 -3.02 11.50 -8.34
C GLN A 12 -4.50 11.18 -8.07
N GLY A 13 -4.92 11.36 -6.81
CA GLY A 13 -6.32 11.22 -6.40
C GLY A 13 -6.82 9.78 -6.33
N ILE A 14 -5.93 8.80 -6.14
CA ILE A 14 -6.31 7.40 -5.90
C ILE A 14 -6.39 7.15 -4.40
N ASN A 15 -7.57 6.78 -3.93
CA ASN A 15 -7.77 6.34 -2.56
C ASN A 15 -7.46 4.84 -2.43
N LEU A 16 -6.34 4.53 -1.77
CA LEU A 16 -5.90 3.15 -1.53
C LEU A 16 -6.79 2.36 -0.56
N GLU A 17 -7.69 3.01 0.18
CA GLU A 17 -8.68 2.31 1.00
C GLU A 17 -9.77 1.62 0.15
N LYS A 18 -9.86 1.97 -1.14
CA LYS A 18 -10.89 1.49 -2.06
C LYS A 18 -10.30 0.59 -3.16
N PRO A 19 -10.62 -0.73 -3.13
CA PRO A 19 -10.12 -1.68 -4.12
C PRO A 19 -10.41 -1.29 -5.58
N ASP A 20 -11.58 -0.71 -5.86
CA ASP A 20 -11.98 -0.33 -7.22
C ASP A 20 -11.12 0.81 -7.79
N GLU A 21 -10.66 1.74 -6.94
CA GLU A 21 -9.76 2.82 -7.34
C GLU A 21 -8.34 2.29 -7.59
N ILE A 22 -7.88 1.31 -6.80
CA ILE A 22 -6.63 0.57 -7.06
C ILE A 22 -6.73 -0.16 -8.40
N HIS A 23 -7.82 -0.86 -8.65
CA HIS A 23 -8.03 -1.58 -9.91
C HIS A 23 -7.95 -0.64 -11.12
N SER A 24 -8.69 0.47 -11.06
CA SER A 24 -8.71 1.51 -12.10
C SER A 24 -7.32 2.14 -12.33
N MET A 25 -6.50 2.25 -11.29
CA MET A 25 -5.10 2.68 -11.42
C MET A 25 -4.28 1.67 -12.24
N PHE A 26 -4.38 0.38 -11.93
CA PHE A 26 -3.65 -0.67 -12.67
C PHE A 26 -4.07 -0.78 -14.13
N GLU A 27 -5.37 -0.60 -14.43
CA GLU A 27 -5.87 -0.55 -15.82
C GLU A 27 -5.22 0.58 -16.63
N ARG A 28 -5.01 1.75 -16.01
CA ARG A 28 -4.33 2.87 -16.66
C ARG A 28 -2.84 2.59 -16.87
N ILE A 29 -2.16 2.04 -15.85
CA ILE A 29 -0.74 1.67 -15.92
C ILE A 29 -0.51 0.68 -17.06
N ILE A 30 -1.29 -0.40 -17.14
CA ILE A 30 -1.10 -1.42 -18.17
C ILE A 30 -1.39 -0.87 -19.57
N LYS A 31 -2.42 -0.02 -19.72
CA LYS A 31 -2.74 0.62 -21.00
C LYS A 31 -1.60 1.52 -21.49
N GLU A 32 -0.89 2.17 -20.57
CA GLU A 32 0.13 3.16 -20.90
C GLU A 32 1.54 2.58 -21.04
N PHE A 33 1.89 1.55 -20.27
CA PHE A 33 3.23 0.99 -20.22
C PHE A 33 3.32 -0.46 -20.72
N GLY A 34 2.20 -1.19 -20.81
CA GLY A 34 2.15 -2.57 -21.32
C GLY A 34 2.74 -3.64 -20.40
N LYS A 35 3.55 -3.26 -19.39
CA LYS A 35 4.16 -4.16 -18.42
C LYS A 35 4.42 -3.48 -17.07
N ILE A 36 4.71 -4.30 -16.06
CA ILE A 36 5.24 -3.88 -14.75
C ILE A 36 6.44 -4.76 -14.44
N ASP A 37 7.61 -4.16 -14.32
CA ASP A 37 8.84 -4.89 -13.95
C ASP A 37 9.03 -4.94 -12.42
N ILE A 38 8.70 -3.85 -11.72
CA ILE A 38 8.85 -3.73 -10.27
C ILE A 38 7.58 -3.11 -9.69
N LEU A 39 7.05 -3.71 -8.62
CA LEU A 39 6.08 -3.07 -7.73
C LEU A 39 6.74 -2.77 -6.38
N VAL A 40 6.56 -1.55 -5.88
CA VAL A 40 6.95 -1.15 -4.53
C VAL A 40 5.70 -0.79 -3.73
N ASN A 41 5.32 -1.61 -2.77
CA ASN A 41 4.26 -1.30 -1.82
C ASN A 41 4.86 -0.51 -0.65
N ASN A 42 4.67 0.82 -0.68
CA ASN A 42 5.19 1.75 0.32
C ASN A 42 4.10 2.65 0.93
N ALA A 43 2.83 2.27 0.82
CA ALA A 43 1.76 2.96 1.55
C ALA A 43 1.76 2.48 3.00
N GLY A 44 1.63 3.42 3.94
CA GLY A 44 1.68 3.14 5.37
C GLY A 44 1.13 4.30 6.19
N ILE A 45 0.27 4.02 7.16
CA ILE A 45 -0.17 4.99 8.17
C ILE A 45 0.02 4.42 9.57
N GLN A 46 0.21 5.31 10.54
CA GLN A 46 0.43 4.91 11.93
C GLN A 46 -0.47 5.70 12.87
N HIS A 47 -1.00 5.01 13.87
CA HIS A 47 -1.64 5.61 15.03
C HIS A 47 -1.12 4.92 16.30
N VAL A 48 -0.93 5.68 17.37
CA VAL A 48 -0.40 5.18 18.64
C VAL A 48 -1.38 5.56 19.73
N ALA A 49 -1.93 4.55 20.39
CA ALA A 49 -2.80 4.67 21.55
C ALA A 49 -2.69 3.38 22.39
N PRO A 50 -3.05 3.42 23.70
CA PRO A 50 -3.32 2.21 24.47
C PRO A 50 -4.36 1.32 23.77
N ILE A 51 -4.29 0.00 23.91
CA ILE A 51 -5.19 -0.91 23.16
C ILE A 51 -6.66 -0.76 23.54
N ASP A 52 -6.91 -0.42 24.80
CA ASP A 52 -8.22 -0.18 25.39
C ASP A 52 -8.81 1.20 25.04
N GLU A 53 -7.97 2.10 24.52
CA GLU A 53 -8.38 3.43 24.04
C GLU A 53 -8.21 3.58 22.52
N PHE A 54 -7.78 2.52 21.83
CA PHE A 54 -7.45 2.59 20.41
C PHE A 54 -8.72 2.79 19.57
N PRO A 55 -8.83 3.87 18.76
CA PRO A 55 -10.02 4.10 17.96
C PRO A 55 -10.21 3.02 16.89
N GLU A 56 -11.39 2.39 16.85
CA GLU A 56 -11.70 1.33 15.89
C GLU A 56 -11.60 1.81 14.43
N ASP A 57 -12.01 3.04 14.14
CA ASP A 57 -11.91 3.66 12.82
C ASP A 57 -10.44 3.80 12.37
N LYS A 58 -9.53 4.14 13.28
CA LYS A 58 -8.09 4.20 13.01
C LYS A 58 -7.51 2.82 12.76
N TRP A 59 -7.94 1.82 13.52
CA TRP A 59 -7.52 0.45 13.31
C TRP A 59 -7.95 -0.06 11.93
N GLU A 60 -9.22 0.15 11.57
CA GLU A 60 -9.72 -0.20 10.24
C GLU A 60 -8.97 0.53 9.13
N GLN A 61 -8.68 1.82 9.31
CA GLN A 61 -7.93 2.60 8.33
C GLN A 61 -6.51 2.05 8.12
N ILE A 62 -5.81 1.71 9.21
CA ILE A 62 -4.47 1.10 9.16
C ILE A 62 -4.54 -0.23 8.41
N LEU A 63 -5.51 -1.09 8.71
CA LEU A 63 -5.69 -2.35 7.99
C LEU A 63 -5.98 -2.12 6.50
N ARG A 64 -6.80 -1.13 6.16
CA ARG A 64 -7.15 -0.81 4.77
C ARG A 64 -5.93 -0.36 3.97
N ILE A 65 -5.11 0.52 4.52
CA ILE A 65 -3.93 1.07 3.82
C ILE A 65 -2.75 0.09 3.85
N ASP A 66 -2.35 -0.36 5.03
CA ASP A 66 -1.05 -1.01 5.20
C ASP A 66 -1.09 -2.48 4.75
N LEU A 67 -2.26 -3.13 4.87
CA LEU A 67 -2.43 -4.55 4.56
C LEU A 67 -3.28 -4.76 3.30
N ILE A 68 -4.52 -4.27 3.31
CA ILE A 68 -5.48 -4.57 2.24
C ILE A 68 -5.04 -3.96 0.91
N ALA A 69 -4.62 -2.69 0.89
CA ALA A 69 -4.15 -2.07 -0.34
C ALA A 69 -2.94 -2.81 -0.92
N SER A 70 -1.96 -3.17 -0.08
CA SER A 70 -0.78 -3.95 -0.45
C SER A 70 -1.13 -5.32 -1.06
N PHE A 71 -2.17 -5.98 -0.53
CA PHE A 71 -2.71 -7.21 -1.12
C PHE A 71 -3.27 -6.96 -2.53
N TYR A 72 -4.12 -5.95 -2.71
CA TYR A 72 -4.75 -5.67 -4.01
C TYR A 72 -3.73 -5.26 -5.08
N THR A 73 -2.80 -4.36 -4.75
CA THR A 73 -1.73 -3.94 -5.68
C THR A 73 -0.89 -5.14 -6.10
N THR A 74 -0.53 -6.01 -5.15
CA THR A 74 0.23 -7.24 -5.42
C THR A 74 -0.55 -8.20 -6.31
N LYS A 75 -1.84 -8.43 -6.00
CA LYS A 75 -2.73 -9.30 -6.79
C LYS A 75 -2.77 -8.86 -8.25
N TYR A 76 -2.95 -7.57 -8.51
CA TYR A 76 -3.01 -7.04 -9.88
C TYR A 76 -1.64 -7.04 -10.58
N ALA A 77 -0.56 -6.67 -9.87
CA ALA A 77 0.78 -6.71 -10.43
C ALA A 77 1.18 -8.13 -10.85
N ILE A 78 0.94 -9.14 -10.01
CA ILE A 78 1.24 -10.54 -10.32
C ILE A 78 0.51 -11.01 -11.58
N GLN A 79 -0.75 -10.62 -11.77
CA GLN A 79 -1.51 -10.99 -12.97
C GLN A 79 -0.88 -10.40 -14.26
N ILE A 80 -0.26 -9.22 -14.17
CA ILE A 80 0.44 -8.57 -15.28
C ILE A 80 1.81 -9.23 -15.49
N MET A 81 2.61 -9.33 -14.42
CA MET A 81 3.96 -9.93 -14.42
C MET A 81 3.97 -11.36 -14.96
N LYS A 82 2.95 -12.16 -14.63
CA LYS A 82 2.77 -13.52 -15.18
C LYS A 82 2.62 -13.55 -16.69
N LYS A 83 2.00 -12.52 -17.30
CA LYS A 83 1.81 -12.43 -18.76
C LYS A 83 3.10 -12.05 -19.48
N THR A 84 4.02 -11.35 -18.79
CA THR A 84 5.28 -10.86 -19.37
C THR A 84 6.50 -11.67 -18.96
N ALA A 85 6.32 -12.73 -18.15
CA ALA A 85 7.39 -13.58 -17.60
C ALA A 85 8.51 -12.77 -16.90
N SER A 86 8.14 -11.67 -16.24
CA SER A 86 9.06 -10.74 -15.58
C SER A 86 8.38 -10.16 -14.34
N GLY A 87 9.12 -9.90 -13.26
CA GLY A 87 8.55 -9.18 -12.12
C GLY A 87 9.31 -9.37 -10.82
N GLU A 88 9.47 -8.28 -10.07
CA GLU A 88 9.93 -8.27 -8.69
C GLU A 88 8.94 -7.47 -7.81
N LEU A 89 8.73 -7.95 -6.58
CA LEU A 89 7.83 -7.34 -5.61
C LEU A 89 8.64 -6.91 -4.39
N LEU A 90 8.58 -5.63 -4.06
CA LEU A 90 9.14 -5.08 -2.83
C LEU A 90 7.99 -4.60 -1.94
N ILE A 91 7.94 -5.13 -0.71
CA ILE A 91 6.88 -4.84 0.25
C ILE A 91 7.55 -4.30 1.51
N SER A 92 7.27 -3.04 1.86
CA SER A 92 7.67 -2.48 3.14
C SER A 92 6.75 -3.03 4.24
N LEU A 93 7.32 -3.75 5.21
CA LEU A 93 6.60 -4.14 6.43
C LEU A 93 6.69 -2.98 7.44
N LEU A 94 5.54 -2.51 7.94
CA LEU A 94 5.52 -1.61 9.09
C LEU A 94 5.74 -2.40 10.40
N LEU A 95 6.69 -1.93 11.20
CA LEU A 95 6.85 -2.36 12.60
C LEU A 95 5.97 -1.46 13.47
N MET A 96 4.83 -1.99 13.91
CA MET A 96 3.99 -1.32 14.90
C MET A 96 4.50 -1.63 16.31
N HIS A 97 4.86 -0.59 17.07
CA HIS A 97 5.16 -0.71 18.50
C HIS A 97 3.95 -0.25 19.31
N MET A 98 3.28 -1.18 20.00
CA MET A 98 2.25 -0.84 20.99
C MET A 98 2.86 -0.92 22.38
N SER A 99 2.93 0.21 23.09
CA SER A 99 3.38 0.25 24.48
C SER A 99 2.17 0.23 25.41
N HIS A 100 2.16 -0.72 26.35
CA HIS A 100 1.24 -0.70 27.49
C HIS A 100 2.05 -0.49 28.76
N ASN A 101 1.73 0.58 29.51
CA ASN A 101 2.28 0.78 30.84
C ASN A 101 1.18 0.54 31.87
N LEU A 102 1.24 -0.59 32.58
CA LEU A 102 0.26 -0.99 33.60
C LEU A 102 0.50 -0.29 34.96
N SER A 103 1.56 0.51 35.10
CA SER A 103 1.98 1.06 36.40
C SER A 103 1.29 2.37 36.82
N SER A 104 0.39 2.93 35.99
CA SER A 104 -0.28 4.22 36.27
C SER A 104 -1.75 4.10 36.68
N GLN A 105 -2.32 2.89 36.82
CA GLN A 105 -3.74 2.72 37.18
C GLN A 105 -4.02 2.59 38.69
N HIS A 106 -3.03 2.80 39.55
CA HIS A 106 -3.21 2.80 41.01
C HIS A 106 -2.63 4.08 41.64
N MET A 107 -3.39 5.16 41.60
CA MET A 107 -3.37 6.27 42.57
C MET A 107 -4.76 6.88 42.69
#